data_AF-G0MNW2-F1
#
_entry.id   AF-G0MNW2-F1
#
_cell.length_a   1.000
_cell.length_b   1.000
_cell.length_c   1.000
_cell.angle_alpha   90.00
_cell.angle_beta   90.00
_cell.angle_gamma   90.00
#
_symmetry.space_group_name_H-M   'P 1'
#
loop_
_entity.id
_entity.type
_entity.pdbx_description
1 polymer ?
#
loop_
_entity_poly.entity_id
_entity_poly.type
_entity_poly.pdbx_seq_one_letter_code
_entity_poly.pdbx_strand_id
1 'polypeptide(L)'
;MMDMMMMYFHFRIEEPILFRQWKPADTPGYVFSCISIFIIAFCLELLKFGRMWMTRKHKKMTVDCCCTTSEGLWEIPETMIAEIPVKASLVPFTYESISDWKHFTSSTLFFVQNFMDYSLMLVAMTYNYPLLLSLLAGHAIGYFLVGPLMTIEESDAAGTCCS
;
A
#
# COMPACT_ATOMS: atom_id res chain seq x y z
N MET A 1 -6.66 -37.56 -19.12
CA MET A 1 -7.73 -37.40 -18.11
C MET A 1 -8.02 -35.91 -18.06
N MET A 2 -9.17 -35.48 -18.58
CA MET A 2 -9.53 -34.07 -18.64
C MET A 2 -9.95 -33.64 -17.24
N ASP A 3 -9.16 -32.79 -16.58
CA ASP A 3 -9.54 -32.18 -15.30
C ASP A 3 -10.78 -31.32 -15.53
N MET A 4 -11.93 -31.81 -15.06
CA MET A 4 -13.15 -31.00 -14.96
C MET A 4 -12.90 -29.93 -13.90
N MET A 5 -12.80 -28.65 -14.33
CA MET A 5 -12.68 -27.55 -13.38
C MET A 5 -13.93 -27.52 -12.49
N MET A 6 -13.72 -27.75 -11.20
CA MET A 6 -14.78 -27.69 -10.19
C MET A 6 -14.95 -26.23 -9.77
N MET A 7 -16.15 -25.67 -9.97
CA MET A 7 -16.47 -24.28 -9.61
C MET A 7 -16.92 -24.12 -8.15
N TYR A 8 -16.48 -25.03 -7.28
CA TYR A 8 -16.79 -25.03 -5.84
C TYR A 8 -15.52 -25.31 -5.06
N PHE A 9 -15.47 -24.89 -3.79
CA PHE A 9 -14.29 -25.08 -2.97
C PHE A 9 -13.88 -26.54 -2.85
N HIS A 10 -12.66 -26.84 -3.28
CA HIS A 10 -12.12 -28.20 -3.26
C HIS A 10 -10.72 -28.26 -2.65
N PHE A 11 -10.29 -29.47 -2.37
CA PHE A 11 -8.94 -29.80 -1.93
C PHE A 11 -8.31 -30.74 -2.94
N ARG A 12 -7.29 -30.27 -3.65
CA ARG A 12 -6.48 -31.10 -4.55
C ARG A 12 -5.03 -30.66 -4.48
N ILE A 13 -4.13 -31.64 -4.46
CA ILE A 13 -2.68 -31.43 -4.30
C ILE A 13 -1.99 -31.30 -5.67
N GLU A 14 -2.46 -32.04 -6.68
CA GLU A 14 -1.83 -32.14 -8.01
C GLU A 14 -2.44 -31.19 -9.05
N GLU A 15 -2.45 -29.88 -8.78
CA GLU A 15 -2.93 -28.87 -9.73
C GLU A 15 -1.85 -27.83 -10.06
N PRO A 16 -1.75 -27.38 -11.32
CA PRO A 16 -0.89 -26.25 -11.66
C PRO A 16 -1.48 -24.96 -11.07
N ILE A 17 -0.71 -24.26 -10.25
CA ILE A 17 -1.22 -23.10 -9.48
C ILE A 17 -1.19 -21.81 -10.34
N LEU A 18 -0.05 -21.53 -10.98
CA LEU A 18 0.16 -20.31 -11.78
C LEU A 18 0.84 -20.60 -13.12
N PHE A 19 1.82 -21.51 -13.11
CA PHE A 19 2.51 -22.01 -14.30
C PHE A 19 2.40 -23.52 -14.35
N ARG A 20 2.45 -24.10 -15.56
CA ARG A 20 2.46 -25.56 -15.74
C ARG A 20 3.63 -26.24 -15.03
N GLN A 21 4.73 -25.51 -14.86
CA GLN A 21 5.94 -25.95 -14.16
C GLN A 21 5.78 -25.92 -12.64
N TRP A 22 4.86 -25.11 -12.10
CA TRP A 22 4.58 -25.05 -10.67
C TRP A 22 3.37 -25.95 -10.34
N LYS A 23 3.62 -27.26 -10.40
CA LYS A 23 2.67 -28.31 -10.01
C LYS A 23 3.27 -29.13 -8.86
N PRO A 24 2.73 -29.06 -7.64
CA PRO A 24 3.14 -29.94 -6.55
C PRO A 24 2.79 -31.39 -6.89
N ALA A 25 3.80 -32.27 -6.88
CA ALA A 25 3.59 -33.72 -6.96
C ALA A 25 3.49 -34.37 -5.57
N ASP A 26 4.03 -33.71 -4.55
CA ASP A 26 4.14 -34.22 -3.18
C ASP A 26 3.50 -33.27 -2.16
N THR A 27 3.04 -33.84 -1.03
CA THR A 27 2.53 -33.08 0.12
C THR A 27 3.47 -31.96 0.61
N PRO A 28 4.79 -32.18 0.79
CA PRO A 28 5.70 -31.08 1.15
C PRO A 28 5.75 -29.98 0.09
N GLY A 29 5.77 -30.35 -1.20
CA GLY A 29 5.75 -29.37 -2.30
C GLY A 29 4.49 -28.49 -2.30
N TYR A 30 3.36 -29.06 -1.86
CA TYR A 30 2.12 -28.31 -1.70
C TYR A 30 2.20 -27.32 -0.53
N VAL A 31 2.74 -27.73 0.62
CA VAL A 31 2.95 -26.84 1.76
C VAL A 31 3.87 -25.67 1.40
N PHE A 32 4.97 -25.92 0.67
CA PHE A 32 5.83 -24.85 0.17
C PHE A 32 5.10 -23.89 -0.75
N SER A 33 4.16 -24.39 -1.55
CA SER A 33 3.34 -23.56 -2.42
C SER A 33 2.40 -22.67 -1.61
N CYS A 34 1.74 -23.21 -0.58
CA CYS A 34 0.95 -22.40 0.35
C CYS A 34 1.80 -21.30 1.00
N ILE A 35 2.98 -21.62 1.52
CA ILE A 35 3.89 -20.63 2.14
C ILE A 35 4.32 -19.57 1.11
N SER A 36 4.59 -19.97 -0.13
CA SER A 36 4.97 -19.03 -1.19
C SER A 36 3.84 -18.05 -1.52
N ILE A 37 2.59 -18.52 -1.65
CA ILE A 37 1.43 -17.66 -1.88
C ILE A 37 1.21 -16.70 -0.70
N PHE A 38 1.38 -17.18 0.54
CA PHE A 38 1.31 -16.34 1.73
C PHE A 38 2.33 -15.19 1.65
N ILE A 39 3.58 -15.51 1.34
CA ILE A 39 4.67 -14.53 1.25
C ILE A 39 4.40 -13.53 0.12
N ILE A 40 3.94 -13.99 -1.05
CA ILE A 40 3.62 -13.11 -2.18
C ILE A 40 2.48 -12.13 -1.81
N ALA A 41 1.42 -12.63 -1.18
CA ALA A 41 0.29 -11.81 -0.71
C ALA A 41 0.71 -10.79 0.36
N PHE A 42 1.57 -11.21 1.30
CA PHE A 42 2.15 -10.33 2.30
C PHE A 42 3.03 -9.23 1.68
N CYS A 43 3.94 -9.61 0.79
CA CYS A 43 4.82 -8.68 0.07
C CYS A 43 4.02 -7.67 -0.75
N LEU A 44 2.90 -8.07 -1.36
CA LEU A 44 2.02 -7.14 -2.09
C LEU A 44 1.52 -6.00 -1.20
N GLU A 45 1.11 -6.31 0.03
CA GLU A 45 0.64 -5.30 0.96
C GLU A 45 1.77 -4.35 1.38
N LEU A 46 2.99 -4.90 1.57
CA LEU A 46 4.19 -4.09 1.79
C LEU A 46 4.54 -3.21 0.59
N LEU A 47 4.40 -3.71 -0.64
CA LEU A 47 4.64 -2.94 -1.87
C LEU A 47 3.60 -1.82 -2.02
N LYS A 48 2.32 -2.11 -1.74
CA LYS A 48 1.24 -1.11 -1.71
C LYS A 48 1.56 0.00 -0.71
N PHE A 49 2.03 -0.37 0.48
CA PHE A 49 2.50 0.58 1.48
C PHE A 49 3.69 1.41 1.00
N GLY A 50 4.72 0.77 0.45
CA GLY A 50 5.90 1.46 -0.08
C GLY A 50 5.53 2.49 -1.15
N ARG A 51 4.56 2.20 -2.01
CA ARG A 51 4.05 3.17 -3.00
C ARG A 51 3.33 4.35 -2.36
N MET A 52 2.51 4.09 -1.34
CA MET A 52 1.87 5.16 -0.56
C MET A 52 2.92 6.04 0.12
N TRP A 53 3.95 5.44 0.72
CA TRP A 53 5.04 6.17 1.35
C TRP A 53 5.82 7.03 0.36
N MET A 54 6.15 6.51 -0.83
CA MET A 54 6.83 7.32 -1.86
C MET A 54 5.97 8.48 -2.39
N THR A 55 4.65 8.30 -2.49
CA THR A 55 3.73 9.35 -2.95
C THR A 55 3.47 10.39 -1.86
N ARG A 56 3.64 10.01 -0.59
CA ARG A 56 3.45 10.88 0.58
C ARG A 56 4.51 11.95 0.78
N LYS A 57 5.46 12.11 -0.15
CA LYS A 57 6.50 13.15 -0.06
C LYS A 57 5.91 14.52 0.32
N HIS A 58 6.16 14.89 1.58
CA HIS A 58 5.98 16.19 2.21
C HIS A 58 4.94 17.10 1.56
N LYS A 59 3.64 16.79 1.71
CA LYS A 59 2.80 17.88 2.21
C LYS A 59 3.35 18.13 3.61
N LYS A 60 4.31 19.05 3.74
CA LYS A 60 4.46 19.77 5.01
C LYS A 60 3.08 20.34 5.22
N MET A 61 2.27 19.66 6.03
CA MET A 61 1.16 20.32 6.66
C MET A 61 1.87 21.35 7.51
N THR A 62 1.95 22.58 6.99
CA THR A 62 2.36 23.73 7.77
C THR A 62 1.26 23.86 8.80
N VAL A 63 1.41 23.12 9.89
CA VAL A 63 0.61 23.36 11.09
C VAL A 63 1.14 24.70 11.58
N ASP A 64 0.34 25.75 11.40
CA ASP A 64 0.60 27.04 12.04
C ASP A 64 0.49 26.80 13.54
N CYS A 65 1.62 26.58 14.19
CA CYS A 65 1.69 26.35 15.62
C CYS A 65 1.49 27.70 16.32
N CYS A 66 0.23 28.00 16.65
CA CYS A 66 -0.13 29.10 17.54
C CYS A 66 0.20 28.73 18.99
N CYS A 67 1.43 28.98 19.41
CA CYS A 67 1.76 29.06 20.83
C CYS A 67 1.43 30.46 21.34
N THR A 68 0.17 30.74 21.67
CA THR A 68 -0.19 31.94 22.44
C THR A 68 0.00 31.65 23.92
N THR A 69 1.14 32.03 24.47
CA THR A 69 1.26 32.30 25.90
C THR A 69 1.15 33.80 26.11
N SER A 70 -0.04 34.30 26.40
CA SER A 70 -0.18 35.52 27.19
C SER A 70 -1.60 35.64 27.73
N GLU A 71 -1.71 35.48 29.05
CA GLU A 71 -2.70 36.15 29.89
C GLU A 71 -2.88 37.60 29.40
N GLY A 72 -4.09 37.98 28.97
CA GLY A 72 -4.33 39.34 28.49
C GLY A 72 -5.64 39.49 27.72
N LEU A 73 -6.69 39.87 28.43
CA LEU A 73 -7.80 40.66 27.91
C LEU A 73 -7.23 41.81 27.04
N TRP A 74 -7.73 42.05 25.82
CA TRP A 74 -7.96 43.39 25.23
C TRP A 74 -8.34 43.28 23.73
N GLU A 75 -9.59 43.69 23.48
CA GLU A 75 -10.16 44.43 22.35
C GLU A 75 -9.67 44.21 20.90
N ILE A 76 -10.65 44.02 20.04
CA ILE A 76 -10.55 44.00 18.58
C ILE A 76 -10.61 45.45 18.06
N PRO A 77 -9.61 45.96 17.30
CA PRO A 77 -9.80 47.10 16.41
C PRO A 77 -9.76 46.68 14.94
N GLU A 78 -10.65 47.32 14.18
CA GLU A 78 -10.89 47.20 12.75
C GLU A 78 -9.66 47.49 11.86
N THR A 79 -9.67 46.84 10.69
CA THR A 79 -9.04 47.26 9.42
C THR A 79 -7.52 47.27 9.32
N MET A 80 -6.97 46.17 8.78
CA MET A 80 -6.07 46.21 7.63
C MET A 80 -6.34 44.97 6.78
N ILE A 81 -6.71 45.16 5.51
CA ILE A 81 -6.74 44.08 4.52
C ILE A 81 -5.29 43.66 4.33
N ALA A 82 -4.86 42.65 5.07
CA ALA A 82 -3.67 41.90 4.71
C ALA A 82 -4.02 41.13 3.42
N GLU A 83 -3.46 41.59 2.31
CA GLU A 83 -3.34 40.82 1.07
C GLU A 83 -2.94 39.39 1.44
N ILE A 84 -3.89 38.45 1.39
CA ILE A 84 -3.59 37.04 1.56
C ILE A 84 -2.68 36.71 0.38
N PRO A 85 -1.42 36.29 0.56
CA PRO A 85 -0.68 35.72 -0.53
C PRO A 85 -1.35 34.37 -0.81
N VAL A 86 -2.39 34.39 -1.65
CA VAL A 86 -2.95 33.20 -2.25
C VAL A 86 -1.86 32.67 -3.16
N LYS A 87 -0.92 31.92 -2.58
CA LYS A 87 -0.09 30.96 -3.31
C LYS A 87 -1.01 29.82 -3.72
N ALA A 88 -1.97 30.11 -4.59
CA ALA A 88 -2.54 29.12 -5.46
C ALA A 88 -1.41 28.69 -6.39
N SER A 89 -0.61 27.73 -5.91
CA SER A 89 0.25 26.95 -6.78
C SER A 89 -0.69 26.12 -7.64
N LEU A 90 -1.17 26.73 -8.73
CA LEU A 90 -1.62 25.99 -9.90
C LEU A 90 -0.36 25.29 -10.40
N VAL A 91 -0.08 24.10 -9.86
CA VAL A 91 1.03 23.28 -10.31
C VAL A 91 0.75 23.00 -11.79
N PRO A 92 1.49 23.61 -12.73
CA PRO A 92 1.28 23.31 -14.12
C PRO A 92 1.67 21.84 -14.30
N PHE A 93 0.93 21.12 -15.14
CA PHE A 93 1.29 19.78 -15.59
C PHE A 93 2.61 19.87 -16.40
N THR A 94 3.76 19.96 -15.72
CA THR A 94 5.06 20.11 -16.38
C THR A 94 5.63 18.73 -16.72
N TYR A 95 5.93 18.52 -18.01
CA TYR A 95 6.50 17.29 -18.57
C TYR A 95 7.89 16.95 -17.97
N GLU A 96 8.62 17.97 -17.48
CA GLU A 96 9.87 17.84 -16.72
C GLU A 96 9.68 17.09 -15.39
N SER A 97 8.53 17.25 -14.73
CA SER A 97 8.20 16.46 -13.54
C SER A 97 7.98 15.00 -13.92
N ILE A 98 7.32 14.71 -15.04
CA ILE A 98 7.00 13.34 -15.49
C ILE A 98 8.25 12.50 -15.79
N SER A 99 9.35 13.14 -16.19
CA SER A 99 10.62 12.47 -16.54
C SER A 99 11.65 12.43 -15.41
N ASP A 100 11.23 12.65 -14.15
CA ASP A 100 12.10 12.40 -13.01
C ASP A 100 12.20 10.88 -12.73
N TRP A 101 13.38 10.39 -12.34
CA TRP A 101 13.62 8.99 -11.93
C TRP A 101 12.63 8.48 -10.87
N LYS A 102 12.06 9.40 -10.09
CA LYS A 102 11.02 9.16 -9.08
C LYS A 102 9.70 8.71 -9.72
N HIS A 103 9.31 9.29 -10.85
CA HIS A 103 8.10 8.88 -11.58
C HIS A 103 8.32 7.54 -12.26
N PHE A 104 9.48 7.32 -12.87
CA PHE A 104 9.81 6.02 -13.46
C PHE A 104 9.79 4.89 -12.41
N THR A 105 10.40 5.11 -11.24
CA THR A 105 10.38 4.13 -10.13
C THR A 105 8.95 3.90 -9.63
N SER A 106 8.13 4.95 -9.50
CA SER A 106 6.72 4.85 -9.09
C SER A 106 5.88 4.06 -10.10
N SER A 107 6.02 4.36 -11.39
CA SER A 107 5.34 3.65 -12.48
C SER A 107 5.75 2.18 -12.54
N THR A 108 7.04 1.89 -12.34
CA THR A 108 7.56 0.51 -12.31
C THR A 108 7.00 -0.27 -11.12
N LEU A 109 7.00 0.32 -9.92
CA LEU A 109 6.39 -0.32 -8.74
C LEU A 109 4.89 -0.54 -8.93
N PHE A 110 4.18 0.41 -9.55
CA PHE A 110 2.77 0.23 -9.90
C PHE A 110 2.55 -0.93 -10.86
N PHE A 111 3.39 -1.08 -11.89
CA PHE A 111 3.32 -2.21 -12.81
C PHE A 111 3.55 -3.55 -12.09
N VAL A 112 4.59 -3.65 -11.26
CA VAL A 112 4.89 -4.86 -10.47
C VAL A 112 3.75 -5.20 -9.51
N GLN A 113 3.17 -4.19 -8.86
CA GLN A 113 2.03 -4.37 -7.96
C GLN A 113 0.84 -4.98 -8.70
N ASN A 114 0.44 -4.41 -9.85
CA ASN A 114 -0.68 -4.93 -10.63
C ASN A 114 -0.40 -6.35 -11.14
N PHE A 115 0.82 -6.62 -11.61
CA PHE A 115 1.20 -7.96 -12.06
C PHE A 115 1.00 -9.01 -10.94
N MET A 116 1.45 -8.70 -9.73
CA MET A 116 1.27 -9.56 -8.57
C MET A 116 -0.21 -9.67 -8.15
N ASP A 117 -0.97 -8.56 -8.12
CA ASP A 117 -2.41 -8.57 -7.79
C ASP A 117 -3.20 -9.48 -8.75
N TYR A 118 -2.96 -9.36 -10.07
CA TYR A 118 -3.60 -10.25 -11.06
C TYR A 118 -3.13 -11.70 -10.95
N SER A 119 -1.86 -11.94 -10.62
CA SER A 119 -1.36 -13.30 -10.40
C SER A 119 -2.06 -13.99 -9.21
N LEU A 120 -2.27 -13.27 -8.10
CA LEU A 120 -3.00 -13.80 -6.96
C LEU A 120 -4.49 -13.97 -7.25
N MET A 121 -5.08 -13.09 -8.07
CA MET A 121 -6.44 -13.28 -8.55
C MET A 121 -6.59 -14.58 -9.34
N LEU A 122 -5.61 -14.92 -10.20
CA LEU A 122 -5.58 -16.22 -10.89
C LEU A 122 -5.53 -17.38 -9.89
N VAL A 123 -4.72 -17.26 -8.83
CA VAL A 123 -4.65 -18.28 -7.77
C VAL A 123 -5.99 -18.40 -7.02
N ALA A 124 -6.66 -17.29 -6.72
CA ALA A 124 -7.96 -17.32 -6.06
C ALA A 124 -9.04 -18.04 -6.92
N MET A 125 -8.95 -17.91 -8.24
CA MET A 125 -9.83 -18.58 -9.20
C MET A 125 -9.58 -20.09 -9.33
N THR A 126 -8.57 -20.65 -8.66
CA THR A 126 -8.34 -22.11 -8.61
C THR A 126 -9.31 -22.83 -7.66
N TYR A 127 -10.14 -22.10 -6.90
CA TYR A 127 -11.10 -22.64 -5.93
C TYR A 127 -10.52 -23.63 -4.88
N ASN A 128 -9.20 -23.64 -4.72
CA ASN A 128 -8.50 -24.52 -3.79
C ASN A 128 -8.42 -23.87 -2.40
N TYR A 129 -9.15 -24.42 -1.41
CA TYR A 129 -9.41 -23.68 -0.17
C TYR A 129 -8.17 -23.38 0.70
N PRO A 130 -7.13 -24.24 0.83
CA PRO A 130 -5.92 -23.91 1.60
C PRO A 130 -5.05 -22.86 0.91
N LEU A 131 -5.01 -22.85 -0.43
CA LEU A 131 -4.33 -21.80 -1.19
C LEU A 131 -5.04 -20.46 -1.03
N LEU A 132 -6.38 -20.47 -1.09
CA LEU A 132 -7.18 -19.28 -0.82
C LEU A 132 -6.98 -18.78 0.62
N LEU A 133 -7.01 -19.68 1.61
CA LEU A 133 -6.79 -19.33 3.01
C LEU A 133 -5.40 -18.71 3.23
N SER A 134 -4.37 -19.28 2.60
CA SER A 134 -3.01 -18.75 2.63
C SER A 134 -2.93 -17.34 2.04
N LEU A 135 -3.55 -17.12 0.88
CA LEU A 135 -3.66 -15.82 0.24
C LEU A 135 -4.34 -14.79 1.16
N LEU A 136 -5.51 -15.13 1.71
CA LEU A 136 -6.28 -14.26 2.61
C LEU A 136 -5.52 -13.94 3.90
N ALA A 137 -4.86 -14.94 4.48
CA ALA A 137 -4.03 -14.78 5.67
C ALA A 137 -2.84 -13.85 5.40
N GLY A 138 -2.20 -13.97 4.24
CA GLY A 138 -1.09 -13.10 3.83
C GLY A 138 -1.52 -11.64 3.72
N HIS A 139 -2.67 -11.37 3.08
CA HIS A 139 -3.24 -10.02 3.03
C HIS A 139 -3.64 -9.48 4.40
N ALA A 140 -4.29 -10.30 5.24
CA ALA A 140 -4.73 -9.89 6.58
C ALA A 140 -3.53 -9.52 7.47
N ILE A 141 -2.48 -10.35 7.47
CA ILE A 141 -1.26 -10.11 8.25
C ILE A 141 -0.49 -8.92 7.68
N GLY A 142 -0.40 -8.79 6.36
CA GLY A 142 0.20 -7.63 5.69
C GLY A 142 -0.45 -6.32 6.13
N TYR A 143 -1.78 -6.27 6.07
CA TYR A 143 -2.55 -5.08 6.45
C TYR A 143 -2.39 -4.77 7.95
N PHE A 144 -2.45 -5.80 8.79
CA PHE A 144 -2.30 -5.66 10.23
C PHE A 144 -0.93 -5.09 10.65
N LEU A 145 0.16 -5.51 9.99
CA LEU A 145 1.51 -5.02 10.30
C LEU A 145 1.79 -3.62 9.74
N VAL A 146 1.24 -3.30 8.57
CA VAL A 146 1.42 -2.01 7.92
C VAL A 146 0.68 -0.88 8.66
N GLY A 147 -0.48 -1.15 9.26
CA GLY A 147 -1.29 -0.15 9.97
C GLY A 147 -0.53 0.61 11.08
N PRO A 148 0.05 -0.09 12.08
CA PRO A 148 0.81 0.55 13.15
C PRO A 148 2.07 1.29 12.69
N LEU A 149 2.75 0.77 11.65
CA LEU A 149 3.94 1.43 11.08
C LEU A 149 3.60 2.83 10.56
N MET A 150 2.42 3.00 9.99
CA MET A 150 1.97 4.30 9.49
C MET A 150 1.70 5.31 10.63
N THR A 151 1.15 4.86 11.76
CA THR A 151 0.81 5.77 12.88
C THR A 151 2.03 6.31 13.62
N ILE A 152 3.14 5.57 13.62
CA ILE A 152 4.39 5.99 14.26
C ILE A 152 5.01 7.16 13.49
N GLU A 153 5.07 7.06 12.16
CA GLU A 153 5.67 8.10 11.32
C GLU A 153 4.89 9.43 11.36
N GLU A 154 3.57 9.38 11.55
CA GLU A 154 2.75 10.59 11.75
C GLU A 154 2.96 11.23 13.14
N SER A 155 3.17 10.40 14.17
CA SER A 155 3.38 10.86 15.54
C SER A 155 4.71 11.61 15.71
N ASP A 156 5.78 11.12 15.07
CA ASP A 156 7.09 11.79 15.08
C ASP A 156 7.07 13.15 14.35
N ALA A 157 6.21 13.30 13.35
CA ALA A 157 6.05 14.58 12.64
C ALA A 157 5.26 15.64 13.44
N ALA A 158 4.36 15.23 14.33
CA ALA A 158 3.55 16.14 15.15
C ALA A 158 4.27 16.64 16.42
N GLY A 159 5.25 15.89 16.93
CA GLY A 159 5.92 16.19 18.20
C GLY A 159 6.83 17.44 18.21
N THR A 160 7.18 18.00 17.05
CA THR A 160 8.17 19.10 16.95
C THR A 160 7.61 20.51 17.12
N CYS A 161 6.32 20.69 17.42
CA CYS A 161 5.72 22.03 17.45
C CYS A 161 5.83 22.79 18.78
N CYS A 162 6.16 22.12 19.89
CA CYS A 162 6.16 22.75 21.22
C CYS A 162 7.34 22.34 22.12
N SER A 163 8.47 21.90 21.54
CA SER A 163 9.68 21.57 22.31
C SER A 163 10.68 22.73 22.37
#